data_AF-A0A328DJ01-F1
#
_entry.id   AF-A0A328DJ01-F1
#
_cell.length_a   1.000
_cell.length_b   1.000
_cell.length_c   1.000
_cell.angle_alpha   90.00
_cell.angle_beta   90.00
_cell.angle_gamma   90.00
#
_symmetry.space_group_name_H-M   'P 1'
#
loop_
_entity.id
_entity.type
_entity.pdbx_description
1 polymer ?
#
loop_
_entity_poly.entity_id
_entity_poly.type
_entity_poly.pdbx_seq_one_letter_code
_entity_poly.pdbx_strand_id
1 'polypeptide(L)'
;MKLALLLSLLLILLSQLALIHCFQHQQAVKADGGSTRQPPVYPTFLSNNRAVCLSGNRASYNFVKGYGEGLTKWLVFLPGGGWCENFTSCLNYTSGGLSRSPDPDYSGGMLSSRKLENPDFYNWNRVKIRYCDGSSFTGNSRKFHNGTWLHFRGAIIFKAAMKELLQQKGMASATQAVLAGESAGGVATMLHCDKFRRLFPNSTRVKCLSDAGYFFPAKRHNFGSQSRFLSIFQGLIRLHRSIKALPRSCTQKLNPALCFFAHNVMEYIKTPVFFIVSQYDFIEISWTTGLSKHYYATCVLAKNCSSQQLKIMQDAGLVGNHARMRSGSMEL
;
A
#
# COMPACT_ATOMS: atom_id res chain seq x y z
N MET A 1 -36.86 -10.53 -23.45
CA MET A 1 -37.24 -9.21 -22.89
C MET A 1 -37.50 -9.21 -21.38
N LYS A 2 -38.31 -10.12 -20.82
CA LYS A 2 -38.63 -10.12 -19.38
C LYS A 2 -37.41 -10.32 -18.43
N LEU A 3 -36.45 -11.18 -18.78
CA LEU A 3 -35.26 -11.44 -17.95
C LEU A 3 -34.29 -10.25 -17.89
N ALA A 4 -34.10 -9.53 -19.01
CA ALA A 4 -33.26 -8.33 -19.05
C ALA A 4 -33.84 -7.21 -18.20
N LEU A 5 -35.18 -7.03 -18.22
CA LEU A 5 -35.87 -6.04 -17.39
C LEU A 5 -35.72 -6.35 -15.89
N LEU A 6 -35.81 -7.63 -15.50
CA LEU A 6 -35.60 -8.09 -14.13
C LEU A 6 -34.17 -7.84 -13.63
N LEU A 7 -33.15 -8.11 -14.46
CA LEU A 7 -31.75 -7.82 -14.15
C LEU A 7 -31.50 -6.32 -13.98
N SER A 8 -32.08 -5.48 -14.85
CA SER A 8 -31.99 -4.02 -14.74
C SER A 8 -32.62 -3.50 -13.44
N LEU A 9 -33.81 -4.00 -13.09
CA LEU A 9 -34.49 -3.63 -11.84
C LEU A 9 -33.69 -4.08 -10.61
N LEU A 10 -33.09 -5.28 -10.64
CA LEU A 10 -32.24 -5.77 -9.56
C LEU A 10 -30.98 -4.91 -9.37
N LEU A 11 -30.32 -4.50 -10.46
CA LEU A 11 -29.16 -3.61 -10.41
C LEU A 11 -29.52 -2.21 -9.87
N ILE A 12 -30.69 -1.68 -10.25
CA ILE A 12 -31.21 -0.42 -9.71
C ILE A 12 -31.49 -0.56 -8.21
N LEU A 13 -32.13 -1.66 -7.79
CA LEU A 13 -32.41 -1.91 -6.38
C LEU A 13 -31.12 -2.05 -5.56
N LEU A 14 -30.12 -2.78 -6.05
CA LEU A 14 -28.82 -2.95 -5.40
C LEU A 14 -28.05 -1.63 -5.30
N SER A 15 -28.08 -0.79 -6.34
CA SER A 15 -27.44 0.52 -6.31
C SER A 15 -28.14 1.51 -5.37
N GLN A 16 -29.47 1.48 -5.29
CA GLN A 16 -30.23 2.26 -4.31
C GLN A 16 -29.98 1.79 -2.88
N LEU A 17 -29.91 0.47 -2.64
CA LEU A 17 -29.55 -0.09 -1.33
C LEU A 17 -28.14 0.33 -0.91
N ALA A 18 -27.16 0.32 -1.83
CA ALA A 18 -25.81 0.79 -1.55
C ALA A 18 -25.77 2.30 -1.23
N LEU A 19 -26.55 3.12 -1.94
CA LEU A 19 -26.69 4.55 -1.67
C LEU A 19 -27.33 4.82 -0.30
N ILE A 20 -28.37 4.06 0.07
CA ILE A 20 -29.03 4.18 1.38
C ILE A 20 -28.06 3.80 2.50
N HIS A 21 -27.30 2.70 2.36
CA HIS A 21 -26.28 2.32 3.33
C HIS A 21 -25.19 3.38 3.47
N CYS A 22 -24.75 3.97 2.35
CA CYS A 22 -23.77 5.05 2.35
C CYS A 22 -24.30 6.31 3.05
N PHE A 23 -25.58 6.65 2.83
CA PHE A 23 -26.22 7.83 3.42
C PHE A 23 -26.48 7.64 4.92
N GLN A 24 -26.95 6.46 5.34
CA GLN A 24 -27.09 6.09 6.75
C GLN A 24 -25.74 6.08 7.47
N HIS A 25 -24.68 5.59 6.81
CA HIS A 25 -23.32 5.65 7.34
C HIS A 25 -22.85 7.11 7.55
N GLN A 26 -23.11 8.00 6.58
CA GLN A 26 -22.78 9.43 6.73
C GLN A 26 -23.57 10.12 7.86
N GLN A 27 -24.82 9.73 8.10
CA GLN A 27 -25.61 10.27 9.22
C GLN A 27 -25.16 9.70 10.57
N ALA A 28 -24.82 8.41 10.65
CA ALA A 28 -24.28 7.79 11.86
C ALA A 28 -22.94 8.41 12.27
N VAL A 29 -22.07 8.73 11.30
CA VAL A 29 -20.81 9.46 11.53
C VAL A 29 -21.05 10.87 12.10
N LYS A 30 -22.17 11.52 11.77
CA LYS A 30 -22.54 12.84 12.30
C LYS A 30 -23.17 12.80 13.70
N ALA A 31 -23.77 11.68 14.09
CA ALA A 31 -24.52 11.54 15.34
C ALA A 31 -23.67 11.08 16.54
N ASP A 32 -22.45 10.59 16.32
CA ASP A 32 -21.55 10.15 17.40
C ASP A 32 -20.86 11.37 18.07
N GLY A 33 -21.53 11.95 19.06
CA GLY A 33 -21.07 13.09 19.87
C GLY A 33 -19.93 12.78 20.87
N GLY A 34 -19.20 11.67 20.68
CA GLY A 34 -17.95 11.37 21.40
C GLY A 34 -16.74 12.02 20.71
N SER A 35 -15.62 12.19 21.43
CA SER A 35 -14.36 12.73 20.89
C SER A 35 -14.06 12.16 19.49
N THR A 36 -14.09 13.02 18.47
CA THR A 36 -13.91 12.61 17.06
C THR A 36 -12.49 12.14 16.73
N ARG A 37 -11.56 12.20 17.69
CA ARG A 37 -10.14 11.90 17.50
C ARG A 37 -9.81 10.50 18.01
N GLN A 38 -9.14 9.73 17.15
CA GLN A 38 -8.51 8.46 17.54
C GLN A 38 -7.56 8.66 18.72
N PRO A 39 -7.50 7.74 19.70
CA PRO A 39 -6.49 7.78 20.74
C PRO A 39 -5.08 7.70 20.13
N PRO A 40 -4.07 8.37 20.71
CA PRO A 40 -2.70 8.23 20.25
C PRO A 40 -2.21 6.80 20.43
N VAL A 41 -1.67 6.20 19.38
CA VAL A 41 -0.97 4.92 19.45
C VAL A 41 0.53 5.19 19.41
N TYR A 42 1.21 5.02 20.53
CA TYR A 42 2.64 5.28 20.61
C TYR A 42 3.47 4.23 19.86
N PRO A 43 4.60 4.62 19.24
CA PRO A 43 5.44 3.71 18.48
C PRO A 43 6.22 2.77 19.40
N THR A 44 6.29 1.50 19.01
CA THR A 44 7.21 0.49 19.57
C THR A 44 8.41 0.34 18.65
N PHE A 45 9.62 0.56 19.16
CA PHE A 45 10.85 0.37 18.40
C PHE A 45 11.18 -1.12 18.24
N LEU A 46 11.58 -1.52 17.04
CA LEU A 46 12.01 -2.89 16.76
C LEU A 46 13.26 -3.23 17.56
N SER A 47 13.25 -4.38 18.23
CA SER A 47 14.35 -4.97 19.02
C SER A 47 15.59 -5.26 18.18
N ASN A 48 15.44 -5.58 16.90
CA ASN A 48 16.54 -5.89 15.99
C ASN A 48 17.36 -4.64 15.65
N ASN A 49 18.62 -4.58 16.12
CA ASN A 49 19.54 -3.45 15.89
C ASN A 49 19.88 -3.18 14.41
N ARG A 50 19.60 -4.11 13.49
CA ARG A 50 19.78 -3.92 12.04
C ARG A 50 18.54 -3.36 11.35
N ALA A 51 17.38 -3.36 12.03
CA ALA A 51 16.14 -2.80 11.52
C ALA A 51 16.10 -1.29 11.81
N VAL A 52 16.80 -0.53 10.96
CA VAL A 52 16.95 0.91 11.08
C VAL A 52 16.43 1.62 9.83
N CYS A 53 15.87 2.81 10.00
CA CYS A 53 15.45 3.69 8.92
C CYS A 53 16.66 4.20 8.10
N LEU A 54 16.39 4.91 6.99
CA LEU A 54 17.43 5.47 6.11
C LEU A 54 18.51 6.27 6.86
N SER A 55 18.10 7.06 7.85
CA SER A 55 18.95 7.88 8.73
C SER A 55 19.65 7.11 9.85
N GLY A 56 19.43 5.80 9.98
CA GLY A 56 20.10 4.94 10.97
C GLY A 56 19.42 4.83 12.33
N ASN A 57 18.39 5.63 12.61
CA ASN A 57 17.53 5.46 13.78
C ASN A 57 16.71 4.16 13.70
N ARG A 58 16.34 3.60 14.85
CA ARG A 58 15.56 2.36 14.93
C ARG A 58 14.21 2.51 14.25
N ALA A 59 13.86 1.54 13.41
CA ALA A 59 12.52 1.46 12.85
C ALA A 59 11.51 1.03 13.93
N SER A 60 10.24 1.33 13.69
CA SER A 60 9.17 1.16 14.68
C SER A 60 7.86 0.70 14.03
N TYR A 61 6.93 0.26 14.86
CA TYR A 61 5.54 0.03 14.50
C TYR A 61 4.61 0.52 15.60
N ASN A 62 3.38 0.86 15.24
CA ASN A 62 2.30 1.16 16.16
C ASN A 62 1.42 -0.08 16.27
N PHE A 63 0.94 -0.42 17.47
CA PHE A 63 0.16 -1.64 17.71
C PHE A 63 -1.03 -1.36 18.62
N VAL A 64 -2.21 -1.77 18.16
CA VAL A 64 -3.45 -1.80 18.95
C VAL A 64 -3.86 -3.26 19.10
N LYS A 65 -4.00 -3.72 20.35
CA LYS A 65 -4.43 -5.08 20.66
C LYS A 65 -5.92 -5.24 20.32
N GLY A 66 -6.26 -6.35 19.67
CA GLY A 66 -7.64 -6.73 19.39
C GLY A 66 -8.41 -7.17 20.63
N TYR A 67 -9.71 -7.35 20.49
CA TYR A 67 -10.60 -7.78 21.56
C TYR A 67 -11.80 -8.58 21.03
N GLY A 68 -12.45 -9.33 21.92
CA GLY A 68 -13.55 -10.24 21.56
C GLY A 68 -13.13 -11.22 20.46
N GLU A 69 -13.97 -11.36 19.44
CA GLU A 69 -13.68 -12.22 18.28
C GLU A 69 -12.44 -11.80 17.47
N GLY A 70 -11.99 -10.56 17.61
CA GLY A 70 -10.81 -10.03 16.92
C GLY A 70 -9.48 -10.37 17.58
N LEU A 71 -9.48 -11.03 18.75
CA LEU A 71 -8.26 -11.41 19.48
C LEU A 71 -7.28 -12.26 18.66
N THR A 72 -7.79 -13.09 17.75
CA THR A 72 -6.98 -13.95 16.87
C THR A 72 -6.96 -13.46 15.42
N LYS A 73 -7.47 -12.26 15.15
CA LYS A 73 -7.52 -11.67 13.81
C LYS A 73 -6.52 -10.52 13.72
N TRP A 74 -5.78 -10.43 12.62
CA TRP A 74 -4.63 -9.53 12.48
C TRP A 74 -4.68 -8.71 11.19
N LEU A 75 -4.49 -7.40 11.32
CA LEU A 75 -4.29 -6.47 10.23
C LEU A 75 -2.90 -5.84 10.39
N VAL A 76 -2.02 -6.08 9.43
CA VAL A 76 -0.71 -5.43 9.36
C VAL A 76 -0.70 -4.48 8.17
N PHE A 77 -0.52 -3.20 8.43
CA PHE A 77 -0.58 -2.13 7.45
C PHE A 77 0.81 -1.57 7.13
N LEU A 78 1.10 -1.47 5.83
CA LEU A 78 2.30 -0.86 5.26
C LEU A 78 1.93 0.50 4.63
N PRO A 79 2.35 1.63 5.22
CA PRO A 79 2.08 2.95 4.67
C PRO A 79 2.80 3.22 3.35
N GLY A 80 2.25 4.15 2.58
CA GLY A 80 2.91 4.76 1.43
C GLY A 80 3.99 5.78 1.80
N GLY A 81 4.44 6.50 0.78
CA GLY A 81 5.46 7.54 0.92
C GLY A 81 6.43 7.62 -0.26
N GLY A 82 6.14 6.98 -1.39
CA GLY A 82 7.00 6.99 -2.57
C GLY A 82 8.33 6.29 -2.35
N TRP A 83 9.34 6.68 -3.13
CA TRP A 83 10.64 6.03 -3.19
C TRP A 83 11.75 7.05 -3.38
N CYS A 84 12.97 6.61 -3.11
CA CYS A 84 14.18 7.34 -3.45
C CYS A 84 15.15 6.42 -4.22
N GLU A 85 15.67 6.90 -5.34
CA GLU A 85 16.32 6.11 -6.39
C GLU A 85 17.83 6.33 -6.48
N ASN A 86 18.34 7.43 -5.92
CA ASN A 86 19.75 7.76 -5.88
C ASN A 86 20.13 8.33 -4.50
N PHE A 87 21.44 8.46 -4.24
CA PHE A 87 21.90 8.89 -2.91
C PHE A 87 21.35 10.26 -2.52
N THR A 88 21.36 11.24 -3.45
CA THR A 88 20.86 12.60 -3.21
C THR A 88 19.37 12.61 -2.93
N SER A 89 18.55 11.91 -3.73
CA SER A 89 17.11 11.84 -3.48
C SER A 89 16.80 11.13 -2.17
N CYS A 90 17.56 10.10 -1.81
CA CYS A 90 17.41 9.41 -0.53
C CYS A 90 17.86 10.25 0.67
N LEU A 91 18.91 11.05 0.53
CA LEU A 91 19.32 11.99 1.56
C LEU A 91 18.22 13.04 1.80
N ASN A 92 17.69 13.65 0.74
CA ASN A 92 16.57 14.58 0.82
C ASN A 92 15.32 13.93 1.44
N TYR A 93 15.08 12.65 1.13
CA TYR A 93 14.00 11.87 1.71
C TYR A 93 14.12 11.77 3.25
N THR A 94 15.33 11.66 3.79
CA THR A 94 15.54 11.65 5.26
C THR A 94 15.21 12.98 5.93
N SER A 95 15.50 14.10 5.26
CA SER A 95 15.22 15.45 5.74
C SER A 95 13.73 15.75 5.90
N GLY A 96 12.85 14.98 5.23
CA GLY A 96 11.40 15.06 5.35
C GLY A 96 10.81 14.55 6.68
N GLY A 97 11.61 14.37 7.73
CA GLY A 97 11.15 13.98 9.07
C GLY A 97 11.47 12.54 9.49
N LEU A 98 12.15 11.75 8.65
CA LEU A 98 12.51 10.37 8.99
C LEU A 98 13.66 10.27 10.01
N SER A 99 14.49 11.30 10.08
CA SER A 99 15.56 11.43 11.09
C SER A 99 15.03 11.69 12.50
N ARG A 100 13.76 12.10 12.64
CA ARG A 100 13.14 12.36 13.95
C ARG A 100 12.55 11.08 14.55
N SER A 101 12.43 11.07 15.87
CA SER A 101 11.62 10.08 16.60
C SER A 101 10.20 10.05 16.02
N PRO A 102 9.59 8.86 15.87
CA PRO A 102 8.25 8.77 15.33
C PRO A 102 7.24 9.41 16.28
N ASP A 103 6.33 10.21 15.73
CA ASP A 103 5.20 10.75 16.47
C ASP A 103 4.16 9.64 16.79
N PRO A 104 3.28 9.87 17.78
CA PRO A 104 2.13 8.99 17.99
C PRO A 104 1.26 8.90 16.74
N ASP A 105 0.73 7.71 16.47
CA ASP A 105 -0.16 7.48 15.33
C ASP A 105 -1.61 7.77 15.71
N TYR A 106 -2.30 8.49 14.82
CA TYR A 106 -3.72 8.85 14.94
C TYR A 106 -4.52 8.36 13.73
N SER A 107 -4.04 7.32 13.04
CA SER A 107 -4.61 6.90 11.76
C SER A 107 -6.05 6.42 11.91
N GLY A 108 -6.92 6.93 11.03
CA GLY A 108 -8.30 6.49 10.87
C GLY A 108 -8.46 5.37 9.83
N GLY A 109 -9.62 5.33 9.18
CA GLY A 109 -9.97 4.34 8.16
C GLY A 109 -9.83 2.92 8.68
N MET A 110 -9.18 2.03 7.92
CA MET A 110 -9.00 0.62 8.32
C MET A 110 -8.16 0.40 9.59
N LEU A 111 -7.47 1.43 10.09
CA LEU A 111 -6.71 1.39 11.35
C LEU A 111 -7.50 1.92 12.55
N SER A 112 -8.67 2.53 12.32
CA SER A 112 -9.53 3.11 13.34
C SER A 112 -10.03 2.07 14.34
N SER A 113 -10.14 2.48 15.60
CA SER A 113 -10.79 1.69 16.66
C SER A 113 -12.31 1.87 16.70
N ARG A 114 -12.86 2.78 15.87
CA ARG A 114 -14.29 3.09 15.86
C ARG A 114 -15.00 2.17 14.87
N LYS A 115 -15.96 1.37 15.36
CA LYS A 115 -16.76 0.47 14.52
C LYS A 115 -17.50 1.19 13.39
N LEU A 116 -17.97 2.41 13.65
CA LEU A 116 -18.65 3.22 12.63
C LEU A 116 -17.72 3.64 11.48
N GLU A 117 -16.40 3.73 11.69
CA GLU A 117 -15.44 4.09 10.65
C GLU A 117 -14.77 2.85 10.04
N ASN A 118 -14.59 1.81 10.86
CA ASN A 118 -13.88 0.57 10.51
C ASN A 118 -14.73 -0.65 10.87
N PRO A 119 -15.87 -0.87 10.21
CA PRO A 119 -16.78 -1.95 10.57
C PRO A 119 -16.12 -3.34 10.49
N ASP A 120 -15.12 -3.49 9.62
CA ASP A 120 -14.46 -4.77 9.34
C ASP A 120 -13.36 -5.13 10.35
N PHE A 121 -12.55 -4.15 10.74
CA PHE A 121 -11.31 -4.40 11.50
C PHE A 121 -11.24 -3.70 12.87
N TYR A 122 -12.29 -2.99 13.32
CA TYR A 122 -12.26 -2.20 14.57
C TYR A 122 -11.94 -2.99 15.84
N ASN A 123 -12.16 -4.30 15.87
CA ASN A 123 -11.82 -5.16 17.02
C ASN A 123 -10.62 -6.10 16.77
N TRP A 124 -9.99 -6.04 15.59
CA TRP A 124 -8.82 -6.86 15.26
C TRP A 124 -7.55 -6.33 15.96
N ASN A 125 -6.51 -7.17 16.03
CA ASN A 125 -5.16 -6.69 16.26
C ASN A 125 -4.71 -5.86 15.06
N ARG A 126 -4.36 -4.59 15.27
CA ARG A 126 -3.99 -3.67 14.19
C ARG A 126 -2.57 -3.18 14.38
N VAL A 127 -1.77 -3.26 13.32
CA VAL A 127 -0.37 -2.86 13.30
C VAL A 127 -0.15 -1.91 12.13
N LYS A 128 0.55 -0.79 12.37
CA LYS A 128 1.07 0.09 11.33
C LYS A 128 2.59 0.12 11.41
N ILE A 129 3.29 -0.37 10.39
CA ILE A 129 4.76 -0.35 10.37
C ILE A 129 5.21 1.01 9.82
N ARG A 130 6.14 1.70 10.50
CA ARG A 130 6.65 2.99 10.01
C ARG A 130 7.33 2.79 8.66
N TYR A 131 6.86 3.51 7.63
CA TYR A 131 7.55 3.57 6.35
C TYR A 131 8.73 4.55 6.46
N CYS A 132 9.95 4.02 6.43
CA CYS A 132 11.16 4.84 6.59
C CYS A 132 12.37 4.31 5.82
N ASP A 133 12.15 3.37 4.88
CA ASP A 133 13.20 2.76 4.06
C ASP A 133 13.25 3.31 2.64
N GLY A 134 12.19 3.95 2.15
CA GLY A 134 12.10 4.54 0.81
C GLY A 134 12.16 3.52 -0.33
N SER A 135 11.79 2.25 -0.08
CA SER A 135 12.00 1.14 -1.04
C SER A 135 10.87 0.10 -1.06
N SER A 136 9.66 0.42 -0.59
CA SER A 136 8.59 -0.59 -0.43
C SER A 136 9.03 -1.81 0.39
N PHE A 137 9.79 -1.59 1.46
CA PHE A 137 10.32 -2.64 2.31
C PHE A 137 11.17 -3.70 1.57
N THR A 138 11.91 -3.31 0.51
CA THR A 138 12.68 -4.27 -0.31
C THR A 138 14.19 -4.19 -0.10
N GLY A 139 14.72 -3.06 0.36
CA GLY A 139 16.16 -2.80 0.44
C GLY A 139 16.90 -3.63 1.49
N ASN A 140 18.15 -3.98 1.17
CA ASN A 140 19.12 -4.50 2.14
C ASN A 140 20.56 -4.14 1.74
N SER A 141 20.92 -2.87 1.93
CA SER A 141 22.26 -2.37 1.69
C SER A 141 22.59 -1.22 2.67
N ARG A 142 23.83 -0.71 2.59
CA ARG A 142 24.26 0.53 3.25
C ARG A 142 25.23 1.22 2.30
N LYS A 143 25.16 2.56 2.19
CA LYS A 143 26.07 3.35 1.35
C LYS A 143 26.60 4.54 2.11
N PHE A 144 27.87 4.85 1.87
CA PHE A 144 28.53 6.05 2.35
C PHE A 144 28.80 6.96 1.17
N HIS A 145 28.43 8.23 1.29
CA HIS A 145 28.74 9.25 0.30
C HIS A 145 28.71 10.62 0.98
N ASN A 146 29.67 11.49 0.62
CA ASN A 146 29.82 12.85 1.15
C ASN A 146 29.67 12.93 2.69
N GLY A 147 30.41 12.08 3.42
CA GLY A 147 30.40 12.10 4.89
C GLY A 147 29.16 11.48 5.55
N THR A 148 28.16 11.03 4.78
CA THR A 148 26.90 10.54 5.32
C THR A 148 26.67 9.06 5.01
N TRP A 149 26.20 8.31 6.00
CA TRP A 149 25.73 6.93 5.82
C TRP A 149 24.22 6.91 5.59
N LEU A 150 23.79 6.21 4.55
CA LEU A 150 22.38 5.86 4.33
C LEU A 150 22.18 4.34 4.45
N HIS A 151 21.12 3.97 5.16
CA HIS A 151 20.80 2.59 5.55
C HIS A 151 19.55 2.11 4.82
N PHE A 152 19.73 1.33 3.75
CA PHE A 152 18.64 0.81 2.94
C PHE A 152 18.18 -0.55 3.50
N ARG A 153 17.32 -0.54 4.51
CA ARG A 153 17.00 -1.73 5.33
C ARG A 153 15.56 -2.23 5.24
N GLY A 154 14.81 -1.82 4.21
CA GLY A 154 13.39 -2.18 4.05
C GLY A 154 13.06 -3.66 4.30
N ALA A 155 13.80 -4.59 3.67
CA ALA A 155 13.56 -6.02 3.85
C ALA A 155 13.91 -6.53 5.25
N ILE A 156 14.88 -5.88 5.93
CA ILE A 156 15.24 -6.18 7.31
C ILE A 156 14.16 -5.67 8.27
N ILE A 157 13.63 -4.47 8.04
CA ILE A 157 12.54 -3.89 8.82
C ILE A 157 11.30 -4.78 8.74
N PHE A 158 10.86 -5.14 7.53
CA PHE A 158 9.71 -6.03 7.35
C PHE A 158 9.90 -7.36 8.08
N LYS A 159 11.04 -8.02 7.88
CA LYS A 159 11.33 -9.31 8.54
C LYS A 159 11.35 -9.18 10.08
N ALA A 160 11.97 -8.12 10.60
CA ALA A 160 12.05 -7.89 12.04
C ALA A 160 10.67 -7.62 12.66
N ALA A 161 9.85 -6.78 12.01
CA ALA A 161 8.49 -6.50 12.46
C ALA A 161 7.64 -7.79 12.48
N MET A 162 7.62 -8.56 11.39
CA MET A 162 6.87 -9.83 11.36
C MET A 162 7.31 -10.78 12.48
N LYS A 163 8.63 -10.91 12.69
CA LYS A 163 9.18 -11.78 13.74
C LYS A 163 8.71 -11.36 15.13
N GLU A 164 8.74 -10.07 15.44
CA GLU A 164 8.30 -9.56 16.76
C GLU A 164 6.79 -9.71 16.95
N LEU A 165 5.99 -9.44 15.92
CA LEU A 165 4.54 -9.63 15.99
C LEU A 165 4.20 -11.09 16.28
N LEU A 166 4.86 -12.04 15.60
CA LEU A 166 4.70 -13.48 15.82
C LEU A 166 5.10 -13.89 17.24
N GLN A 167 6.31 -13.51 17.67
CA GLN A 167 6.94 -14.06 18.87
C GLN A 167 6.56 -13.34 20.16
N GLN A 168 6.21 -12.05 20.08
CA GLN A 168 6.05 -11.19 21.25
C GLN A 168 4.65 -10.59 21.37
N LYS A 169 3.89 -10.50 20.28
CA LYS A 169 2.55 -9.86 20.27
C LYS A 169 1.40 -10.84 20.08
N GLY A 170 1.70 -12.13 19.84
CA GLY A 170 0.69 -13.18 19.72
C GLY A 170 0.20 -13.45 18.30
N MET A 171 0.84 -12.90 17.26
CA MET A 171 0.41 -13.13 15.88
C MET A 171 0.57 -14.59 15.44
N ALA A 172 1.38 -15.39 16.14
CA ALA A 172 1.55 -16.81 15.85
C ALA A 172 0.24 -17.63 15.96
N SER A 173 -0.75 -17.19 16.77
CA SER A 173 -2.05 -17.85 16.93
C SER A 173 -3.14 -17.29 16.02
N ALA A 174 -2.78 -16.52 14.98
CA ALA A 174 -3.75 -15.90 14.11
C ALA A 174 -4.62 -16.93 13.37
N THR A 175 -5.94 -16.74 13.43
CA THR A 175 -6.92 -17.46 12.61
C THR A 175 -7.10 -16.77 11.26
N GLN A 176 -7.03 -15.44 11.26
CA GLN A 176 -7.10 -14.59 10.07
C GLN A 176 -5.99 -13.54 10.12
N ALA A 177 -5.31 -13.33 8.99
CA ALA A 177 -4.28 -12.31 8.88
C ALA A 177 -4.35 -11.59 7.54
N VAL A 178 -4.36 -10.27 7.57
CA VAL A 178 -4.35 -9.40 6.39
C VAL A 178 -3.07 -8.58 6.38
N LEU A 179 -2.33 -8.67 5.28
CA LEU A 179 -1.29 -7.69 4.96
C LEU A 179 -1.91 -6.63 4.04
N ALA A 180 -2.06 -5.42 4.53
CA ALA A 180 -2.59 -4.30 3.76
C ALA A 180 -1.51 -3.24 3.53
N GLY A 181 -1.61 -2.47 2.46
CA GLY A 181 -0.78 -1.30 2.30
C GLY A 181 -1.28 -0.36 1.22
N GLU A 182 -0.82 0.88 1.30
CA GLU A 182 -1.24 1.98 0.43
C GLU A 182 -0.04 2.55 -0.35
N SER A 183 -0.23 2.89 -1.63
CA SER A 183 0.81 3.47 -2.49
C SER A 183 2.09 2.59 -2.55
N ALA A 184 3.25 3.11 -2.14
CA ALA A 184 4.48 2.34 -2.01
C ALA A 184 4.34 1.14 -1.05
N GLY A 185 3.49 1.24 -0.04
CA GLY A 185 3.09 0.15 0.84
C GLY A 185 2.19 -0.88 0.14
N GLY A 186 1.34 -0.47 -0.80
CA GLY A 186 0.57 -1.39 -1.65
C GLY A 186 1.49 -2.24 -2.54
N VAL A 187 2.49 -1.60 -3.17
CA VAL A 187 3.57 -2.31 -3.89
C VAL A 187 4.30 -3.29 -2.95
N ALA A 188 4.62 -2.87 -1.74
CA ALA A 188 5.26 -3.74 -0.74
C ALA A 188 4.37 -4.94 -0.38
N THR A 189 3.07 -4.71 -0.15
CA THR A 189 2.10 -5.75 0.18
C THR A 189 2.07 -6.83 -0.88
N MET A 190 1.98 -6.44 -2.15
CA MET A 190 2.04 -7.37 -3.27
C MET A 190 3.35 -8.17 -3.29
N LEU A 191 4.50 -7.51 -3.16
CA LEU A 191 5.83 -8.15 -3.22
C LEU A 191 6.09 -9.11 -2.05
N HIS A 192 5.53 -8.82 -0.88
CA HIS A 192 5.72 -9.61 0.34
C HIS A 192 4.55 -10.56 0.64
N CYS A 193 3.47 -10.55 -0.13
CA CYS A 193 2.24 -11.28 0.19
C CYS A 193 2.49 -12.78 0.43
N ASP A 194 3.17 -13.46 -0.49
CA ASP A 194 3.49 -14.88 -0.33
C ASP A 194 4.49 -15.14 0.81
N LYS A 195 5.36 -14.17 1.14
CA LYS A 195 6.25 -14.28 2.30
C LYS A 195 5.47 -14.18 3.60
N PHE A 196 4.49 -13.28 3.65
CA PHE A 196 3.58 -13.13 4.79
C PHE A 196 2.72 -14.38 4.98
N ARG A 197 2.12 -14.93 3.91
CA ARG A 197 1.37 -16.20 3.97
C ARG A 197 2.17 -17.36 4.57
N ARG A 198 3.46 -17.46 4.22
CA ARG A 198 4.36 -18.53 4.72
C ARG A 198 4.73 -18.41 6.20
N LEU A 199 4.37 -17.32 6.88
CA LEU A 199 4.58 -17.18 8.32
C LEU A 199 3.57 -17.99 9.15
N PHE A 200 2.48 -18.44 8.52
CA PHE A 200 1.34 -19.05 9.19
C PHE A 200 1.10 -20.49 8.73
N PRO A 201 0.53 -21.36 9.58
CA PRO A 201 0.08 -22.69 9.18
C PRO A 201 -1.02 -22.61 8.11
N ASN A 202 -1.33 -23.76 7.49
CA ASN A 202 -2.35 -23.81 6.44
C ASN A 202 -3.78 -23.54 6.92
N SER A 203 -4.04 -23.68 8.22
CA SER A 203 -5.32 -23.36 8.85
C SER A 203 -5.57 -21.86 8.97
N THR A 204 -4.54 -21.01 8.97
CA THR A 204 -4.71 -19.56 9.02
C THR A 204 -5.13 -19.03 7.65
N ARG A 205 -6.23 -18.29 7.62
CA ARG A 205 -6.67 -17.59 6.41
C ARG A 205 -5.90 -16.29 6.25
N VAL A 206 -5.06 -16.24 5.22
CA VAL A 206 -4.24 -15.08 4.92
C VAL A 206 -4.66 -14.46 3.59
N LYS A 207 -4.84 -13.13 3.59
CA LYS A 207 -5.11 -12.34 2.39
C LYS A 207 -4.21 -11.10 2.37
N CYS A 208 -4.09 -10.50 1.20
CA CYS A 208 -3.37 -9.24 1.03
C CYS A 208 -4.25 -8.19 0.36
N LEU A 209 -4.09 -6.93 0.74
CA LEU A 209 -4.79 -5.79 0.16
C LEU A 209 -3.78 -4.75 -0.29
N SER A 210 -3.69 -4.53 -1.59
CA SER A 210 -2.84 -3.51 -2.20
C SER A 210 -3.70 -2.34 -2.67
N ASP A 211 -3.76 -1.29 -1.87
CA ASP A 211 -4.40 -0.02 -2.21
C ASP A 211 -3.41 0.92 -2.90
N ALA A 212 -3.82 1.54 -4.00
CA ALA A 212 -3.01 2.45 -4.83
C ALA A 212 -1.60 1.91 -5.18
N GLY A 213 -1.42 0.59 -5.19
CA GLY A 213 -0.13 -0.09 -5.41
C GLY A 213 0.04 -0.67 -6.82
N TYR A 214 -0.95 -0.46 -7.70
CA TYR A 214 -0.94 -0.97 -9.06
C TYR A 214 -0.47 0.10 -10.04
N PHE A 215 0.84 0.16 -10.27
CA PHE A 215 1.45 1.06 -11.26
C PHE A 215 1.77 0.32 -12.56
N PHE A 216 1.96 1.06 -13.65
CA PHE A 216 2.36 0.49 -14.95
C PHE A 216 3.32 1.42 -15.72
N PRO A 217 4.20 0.87 -16.58
CA PRO A 217 5.05 1.68 -17.42
C PRO A 217 4.24 2.27 -18.58
N ALA A 218 4.43 3.55 -18.85
CA ALA A 218 3.91 4.20 -20.05
C ALA A 218 4.45 3.50 -21.31
N LYS A 219 3.59 2.88 -22.12
CA LYS A 219 4.01 2.21 -23.38
C LYS A 219 3.81 3.06 -24.63
N ARG A 220 3.02 4.14 -24.59
CA ARG A 220 2.40 4.68 -25.83
C ARG A 220 2.40 6.18 -26.03
N HIS A 221 3.00 7.00 -25.17
CA HIS A 221 2.99 8.43 -25.41
C HIS A 221 4.38 9.06 -25.32
N ASN A 222 4.73 9.80 -26.38
CA ASN A 222 5.84 10.76 -26.45
C ASN A 222 5.57 12.00 -25.56
N PHE A 223 5.00 11.82 -24.36
CA PHE A 223 4.88 12.89 -23.37
C PHE A 223 6.17 12.94 -22.54
N GLY A 224 7.28 13.34 -23.19
CA GLY A 224 8.53 13.69 -22.52
C GLY A 224 9.25 12.54 -21.79
N SER A 225 10.33 12.04 -22.38
CA SER A 225 11.45 11.31 -21.74
C SER A 225 11.17 10.47 -20.48
N GLN A 226 11.14 9.14 -20.66
CA GLN A 226 11.33 8.09 -19.64
C GLN A 226 10.32 8.05 -18.48
N SER A 227 9.45 7.01 -18.46
CA SER A 227 8.60 6.68 -17.30
C SER A 227 9.38 6.76 -15.98
N ARG A 228 8.99 7.69 -15.10
CA ARG A 228 9.69 7.96 -13.84
C ARG A 228 9.73 6.72 -12.93
N PHE A 229 8.70 5.88 -12.96
CA PHE A 229 8.65 4.62 -12.22
C PHE A 229 9.80 3.67 -12.57
N LEU A 230 10.08 3.48 -13.87
CA LEU A 230 11.13 2.53 -14.27
C LEU A 230 12.51 3.00 -13.79
N SER A 231 12.83 4.29 -13.93
CA SER A 231 14.07 4.86 -13.42
C SER A 231 14.19 4.70 -11.90
N ILE A 232 13.09 4.96 -11.18
CA ILE A 232 13.03 4.77 -9.72
C ILE A 232 13.30 3.31 -9.33
N PHE A 233 12.58 2.37 -9.94
CA PHE A 233 12.73 0.95 -9.63
C PHE A 233 14.11 0.42 -10.01
N GLN A 234 14.72 0.90 -11.09
CA GLN A 234 16.14 0.62 -11.39
C GLN A 234 17.06 1.15 -10.29
N GLY A 235 16.79 2.34 -9.75
CA GLY A 235 17.47 2.88 -8.57
C GLY A 235 17.34 1.98 -7.34
N LEU A 236 16.15 1.45 -7.05
CA LEU A 236 15.93 0.49 -5.96
C LEU A 236 16.78 -0.79 -6.16
N ILE A 237 16.85 -1.31 -7.38
CA ILE A 237 17.72 -2.45 -7.69
C ILE A 237 19.20 -2.13 -7.44
N ARG A 238 19.71 -1.00 -7.94
CA ARG A 238 21.14 -0.65 -7.88
C ARG A 238 21.58 -0.20 -6.48
N LEU A 239 20.84 0.72 -5.88
CA LEU A 239 21.19 1.38 -4.62
C LEU A 239 20.74 0.56 -3.41
N HIS A 240 19.44 0.24 -3.35
CA HIS A 240 18.83 -0.46 -2.20
C HIS A 240 19.12 -1.97 -2.20
N ARG A 241 19.53 -2.53 -3.34
CA ARG A 241 19.80 -3.97 -3.54
C ARG A 241 18.54 -4.82 -3.34
N SER A 242 17.41 -4.33 -3.85
CA SER A 242 16.08 -4.90 -3.63
C SER A 242 15.82 -6.28 -4.24
N ILE A 243 16.67 -6.78 -5.14
CA ILE A 243 16.45 -8.05 -5.89
C ILE A 243 16.02 -9.21 -4.98
N LYS A 244 16.68 -9.38 -3.82
CA LYS A 244 16.39 -10.49 -2.89
C LYS A 244 14.98 -10.42 -2.27
N ALA A 245 14.36 -9.25 -2.27
CA ALA A 245 13.01 -9.06 -1.76
C ALA A 245 11.93 -9.32 -2.83
N LEU A 246 12.28 -9.41 -4.11
CA LEU A 246 11.33 -9.57 -5.21
C LEU A 246 10.96 -11.06 -5.44
N PRO A 247 9.81 -11.34 -6.09
CA PRO A 247 9.45 -12.70 -6.49
C PRO A 247 10.48 -13.29 -7.46
N ARG A 248 11.11 -14.41 -7.06
CA ARG A 248 12.13 -15.08 -7.87
C ARG A 248 11.61 -15.45 -9.26
N SER A 249 10.37 -15.93 -9.32
CA SER A 249 9.63 -16.27 -10.53
C SER A 249 9.54 -15.13 -11.55
N CYS A 250 9.48 -13.88 -11.10
CA CYS A 250 9.54 -12.72 -11.97
C CYS A 250 10.99 -12.39 -12.36
N THR A 251 11.91 -12.30 -11.38
CA THR A 251 13.30 -11.88 -11.62
C THR A 251 14.12 -12.85 -12.50
N GLN A 252 13.67 -14.10 -12.65
CA GLN A 252 14.27 -15.07 -13.55
C GLN A 252 13.88 -14.85 -15.02
N LYS A 253 12.78 -14.14 -15.29
CA LYS A 253 12.22 -13.94 -16.63
C LYS A 253 12.33 -12.50 -17.12
N LEU A 254 12.26 -11.55 -16.19
CA LEU A 254 12.25 -10.11 -16.49
C LEU A 254 13.41 -9.40 -15.81
N ASN A 255 13.75 -8.23 -16.33
CA ASN A 255 14.61 -7.29 -15.61
C ASN A 255 14.02 -7.04 -14.20
N PRO A 256 14.81 -7.15 -13.11
CA PRO A 256 14.29 -7.02 -11.75
C PRO A 256 13.51 -5.73 -11.47
N ALA A 257 13.83 -4.62 -12.14
CA ALA A 257 13.09 -3.37 -11.98
C ALA A 257 11.63 -3.48 -12.45
N LEU A 258 11.35 -4.32 -13.44
CA LEU A 258 10.00 -4.56 -13.95
C LEU A 258 9.12 -5.34 -12.96
N CYS A 259 9.75 -6.07 -12.03
CA CYS A 259 9.04 -6.87 -11.02
C CYS A 259 8.42 -6.04 -9.88
N PHE A 260 8.57 -4.71 -9.88
CA PHE A 260 7.83 -3.82 -9.00
C PHE A 260 6.44 -3.48 -9.53
N PHE A 261 6.19 -3.67 -10.83
CA PHE A 261 4.88 -3.41 -11.40
C PHE A 261 3.96 -4.62 -11.24
N ALA A 262 2.73 -4.37 -10.79
CA ALA A 262 1.79 -5.43 -10.46
C ALA A 262 1.48 -6.39 -11.61
N HIS A 263 1.23 -5.85 -12.81
CA HIS A 263 0.97 -6.66 -14.01
C HIS A 263 2.06 -7.68 -14.35
N ASN A 264 3.32 -7.46 -13.92
CA ASN A 264 4.43 -8.39 -14.15
C ASN A 264 4.58 -9.45 -13.07
N VAL A 265 3.94 -9.29 -11.92
CA VAL A 265 4.09 -10.22 -10.78
C VAL A 265 2.81 -10.93 -10.37
N MET A 266 1.64 -10.38 -10.68
CA MET A 266 0.35 -10.93 -10.24
C MET A 266 0.15 -12.40 -10.59
N GLU A 267 0.60 -12.84 -11.77
CA GLU A 267 0.50 -14.24 -12.18
C GLU A 267 1.36 -15.20 -11.35
N TYR A 268 2.34 -14.66 -10.62
CA TYR A 268 3.27 -15.43 -9.79
C TYR A 268 2.90 -15.44 -8.30
N ILE A 269 1.99 -14.59 -7.86
CA ILE A 269 1.57 -14.51 -6.46
C ILE A 269 0.48 -15.57 -6.23
N LYS A 270 0.74 -16.48 -5.28
CA LYS A 270 -0.19 -17.58 -4.99
C LYS A 270 -1.27 -17.19 -3.99
N THR A 271 -0.91 -16.31 -3.06
CA THR A 271 -1.82 -15.83 -2.01
C THR A 271 -2.81 -14.81 -2.61
N PRO A 272 -4.10 -14.86 -2.27
CA PRO A 272 -5.08 -13.88 -2.77
C PRO A 272 -4.67 -12.44 -2.44
N VAL A 273 -4.57 -11.60 -3.47
CA VAL A 273 -4.35 -10.16 -3.36
C VAL A 273 -5.58 -9.43 -3.89
N PHE A 274 -6.16 -8.56 -3.07
CA PHE A 274 -7.18 -7.61 -3.47
C PHE A 274 -6.51 -6.30 -3.86
N PHE A 275 -6.75 -5.82 -5.08
CA PHE A 275 -6.22 -4.54 -5.54
C PHE A 275 -7.32 -3.49 -5.48
N ILE A 276 -7.05 -2.38 -4.80
CA ILE A 276 -7.87 -1.16 -4.84
C ILE A 276 -7.08 -0.14 -5.64
N VAL A 277 -7.64 0.31 -6.75
CA VAL A 277 -6.95 1.18 -7.70
C VAL A 277 -7.93 2.23 -8.18
N SER A 278 -7.54 3.50 -8.11
CA SER A 278 -8.26 4.57 -8.81
C SER A 278 -8.00 4.46 -10.30
N GLN A 279 -9.05 4.54 -11.12
CA GLN A 279 -8.89 4.60 -12.59
C GLN A 279 -8.00 5.78 -13.01
N TYR A 280 -8.00 6.85 -12.22
CA TYR A 280 -7.18 8.03 -12.43
C TYR A 280 -6.33 8.26 -11.17
N ASP A 281 -5.38 7.37 -10.91
CA ASP A 281 -4.43 7.57 -9.81
C ASP A 281 -3.54 8.80 -10.09
N PHE A 282 -3.47 9.71 -9.12
CA PHE A 282 -2.74 10.97 -9.26
C PHE A 282 -1.24 10.75 -9.51
N ILE A 283 -0.62 9.79 -8.81
CA ILE A 283 0.81 9.52 -8.92
C ILE A 283 1.11 8.85 -10.25
N GLU A 284 0.34 7.83 -10.63
CA GLU A 284 0.44 7.18 -11.93
C GLU A 284 0.34 8.21 -13.06
N ILE A 285 -0.72 9.02 -13.07
CA ILE A 285 -0.91 10.04 -14.11
C ILE A 285 0.25 11.03 -14.11
N SER A 286 0.59 11.63 -12.97
CA SER A 286 1.63 12.66 -12.91
C SER A 286 2.99 12.12 -13.38
N TRP A 287 3.34 10.89 -13.02
CA TRP A 287 4.65 10.31 -13.31
C TRP A 287 4.76 9.64 -14.68
N THR A 288 3.62 9.32 -15.30
CA THR A 288 3.55 8.80 -16.67
C THR A 288 3.40 9.90 -17.71
N THR A 289 2.71 11.00 -17.39
CA THR A 289 2.38 12.06 -18.34
C THR A 289 3.14 13.37 -18.13
N GLY A 290 3.79 13.55 -16.97
CA GLY A 290 4.39 14.83 -16.58
C GLY A 290 3.36 15.92 -16.25
N LEU A 291 2.07 15.59 -16.21
CA LEU A 291 1.01 16.56 -15.95
C LEU A 291 1.09 17.11 -14.52
N SER A 292 0.81 18.41 -14.40
CA SER A 292 0.87 19.13 -13.14
C SER A 292 -0.28 18.76 -12.20
N LYS A 293 -0.10 19.02 -10.89
CA LYS A 293 -1.18 18.90 -9.91
C LYS A 293 -2.40 19.73 -10.27
N HIS A 294 -2.20 20.90 -10.87
CA HIS A 294 -3.29 21.75 -11.33
C HIS A 294 -4.11 21.06 -12.41
N TYR A 295 -3.44 20.38 -13.35
CA TYR A 295 -4.12 19.62 -14.39
C TYR A 295 -5.02 18.53 -13.81
N TYR A 296 -4.51 17.73 -12.85
CA TYR A 296 -5.32 16.72 -12.19
C TYR A 296 -6.52 17.33 -11.45
N ALA A 297 -6.32 18.45 -10.75
CA ALA A 297 -7.40 19.14 -10.05
C ALA A 297 -8.48 19.62 -11.03
N THR A 298 -8.09 20.25 -12.14
CA THR A 298 -9.02 20.72 -13.18
C THR A 298 -9.78 19.57 -13.82
N CYS A 299 -9.07 18.48 -14.16
CA CYS A 299 -9.65 17.39 -14.91
C CYS A 299 -10.46 16.39 -14.08
N VAL A 300 -9.88 15.91 -12.97
CA VAL A 300 -10.46 14.82 -12.17
C VAL A 300 -11.36 15.36 -11.07
N LEU A 301 -10.92 16.42 -10.36
CA LEU A 301 -11.68 16.94 -9.23
C LEU A 301 -12.79 17.90 -9.69
N ALA A 302 -12.46 18.84 -10.59
CA ALA A 302 -13.40 19.85 -11.08
C ALA A 302 -14.18 19.44 -12.34
N LYS A 303 -13.84 18.30 -12.97
CA LYS A 303 -14.47 17.79 -14.20
C LYS A 303 -14.52 18.81 -15.35
N ASN A 304 -13.51 19.68 -15.43
CA ASN A 304 -13.44 20.80 -16.37
C ASN A 304 -12.26 20.66 -17.36
N CYS A 305 -12.07 19.45 -17.92
CA CYS A 305 -11.04 19.19 -18.93
C CYS A 305 -11.41 19.80 -20.29
N SER A 306 -10.42 20.32 -21.02
CA SER A 306 -10.55 20.47 -22.48
C SER A 306 -10.58 19.11 -23.18
N SER A 307 -11.05 19.04 -24.43
CA SER A 307 -11.11 17.79 -25.20
C SER A 307 -9.74 17.12 -25.36
N GLN A 308 -8.67 17.89 -25.53
CA GLN A 308 -7.31 17.37 -25.57
C GLN A 308 -6.91 16.77 -24.23
N GLN A 309 -7.30 17.43 -23.13
CA GLN A 309 -6.94 16.97 -21.81
C GLN A 309 -7.67 15.68 -21.44
N LEU A 310 -8.95 15.59 -21.79
CA LEU A 310 -9.77 14.40 -21.61
C LEU A 310 -9.19 13.21 -22.38
N LYS A 311 -8.68 13.42 -23.60
CA LYS A 311 -8.04 12.35 -24.38
C LYS A 311 -6.82 11.77 -23.67
N ILE A 312 -5.95 12.62 -23.11
CA ILE A 312 -4.78 12.18 -22.34
C ILE A 312 -5.19 11.38 -21.10
N MET A 313 -6.22 11.85 -20.39
CA MET A 313 -6.76 11.18 -19.21
C MET A 313 -7.39 9.84 -19.56
N GLN A 314 -8.18 9.77 -20.64
CA GLN A 314 -8.76 8.54 -21.15
C GLN A 314 -7.69 7.55 -21.57
N ASP A 315 -6.64 7.98 -22.28
CA ASP A 315 -5.54 7.11 -22.65
C ASP A 315 -4.80 6.58 -21.41
N ALA A 316 -4.52 7.44 -20.42
CA ALA A 316 -3.94 7.01 -19.15
C ALA A 316 -4.85 6.01 -18.38
N GLY A 317 -6.16 6.27 -18.36
CA GLY A 317 -7.17 5.40 -17.75
C GLY A 317 -7.41 4.09 -18.51
N LEU A 318 -7.26 4.08 -19.84
CA LEU A 318 -7.34 2.89 -20.69
C LEU A 318 -6.14 1.96 -20.48
N VAL A 319 -4.95 2.51 -20.23
CA VAL A 319 -3.80 1.70 -19.77
C VAL A 319 -4.11 1.09 -18.39
N GLY A 320 -4.79 1.82 -17.51
CA GLY A 320 -5.31 1.29 -16.24
C GLY A 320 -6.35 0.16 -16.41
N ASN A 321 -7.27 0.28 -17.38
CA ASN A 321 -8.32 -0.72 -17.63
C ASN A 321 -7.80 -2.03 -18.27
N HIS A 322 -6.64 -2.02 -18.93
CA HIS A 322 -6.01 -3.24 -19.46
C HIS A 322 -5.36 -4.12 -18.38
N ALA A 323 -5.28 -3.65 -17.14
CA ALA A 323 -5.03 -4.48 -15.98
C ALA A 323 -6.24 -5.41 -15.73
N ARG A 324 -6.21 -6.66 -16.22
CA ARG A 324 -7.15 -7.69 -15.76
C ARG A 324 -6.98 -7.87 -14.25
N MET A 325 -7.79 -7.17 -13.48
CA MET A 325 -7.88 -7.36 -12.03
C MET A 325 -8.48 -8.75 -11.78
N ARG A 326 -7.69 -9.69 -11.24
CA ARG A 326 -8.27 -10.83 -10.53
C ARG A 326 -8.88 -10.25 -9.24
N SER A 327 -10.19 -10.07 -9.21
CA SER A 327 -10.90 -9.84 -7.96
C SER A 327 -10.88 -11.13 -7.15
N GLY A 328 -9.96 -11.22 -6.18
CA GLY A 328 -10.15 -12.16 -5.08
C GLY A 328 -11.31 -11.66 -4.22
N SER A 329 -12.23 -12.53 -3.79
CA SER A 329 -13.21 -12.12 -2.77
C SER A 329 -12.47 -11.74 -1.48
N MET A 330 -12.80 -10.58 -0.91
CA MET A 330 -12.26 -10.17 0.39
C MET A 330 -13.03 -10.79 1.57
N GLU A 331 -14.07 -11.62 1.33
CA GLU A 331 -14.85 -12.29 2.39
C GLU A 331 -13.95 -13.14 3.31
N LEU A 332 -13.70 -12.62 4.50
CA LEU A 332 -12.76 -13.15 5.47
C LEU A 332 -13.43 -14.18 6.38
#